data_AF-A0A139WEE3-F1
#
_entry.id   AF-A0A139WEE3-F1
#
_cell.length_a   1.000
_cell.length_b   1.000
_cell.length_c   1.000
_cell.angle_alpha   90.00
_cell.angle_beta   90.00
_cell.angle_gamma   90.00
#
_symmetry.space_group_name_H-M   'P 1'
#
loop_
_entity.id
_entity.type
_entity.pdbx_description
1 polymer ?
#
loop_
_entity_poly.entity_id
_entity_poly.type
_entity_poly.pdbx_seq_one_letter_code
_entity_poly.pdbx_strand_id
1 'polypeptide(L)'
;MVQKEKNLQKSFWWLIFGTICVLTMTTRFYKIAEPDHVCWDETHFGKMGSWYINRTFFFDVHPPLGKMLIGLSGYLTGYDGTFAFDKPGDKYENTSYVGMRVFCTALGATLVPMSFLAVDEMTQSITAATFASLLILFDVGILTLTQYILLDPILLCFIMGSVLGAVKVSSPRIKEFTATWWFWLVFTGTMLACCISVKFVGLFVVLLVGLMTIADLWSILGDMSRPVVST
;
A
#
# COMPACT_ATOMS: atom_id res chain seq x y z
N MET A 1 30.11 -8.82 -24.51
CA MET A 1 28.75 -8.65 -25.09
C MET A 1 27.68 -8.88 -24.02
N VAL A 2 27.67 -10.02 -23.31
CA VAL A 2 26.70 -10.33 -22.23
C VAL A 2 26.59 -9.27 -21.12
N GLN A 3 27.71 -8.69 -20.64
CA GLN A 3 27.65 -7.64 -19.61
C GLN A 3 26.99 -6.34 -20.12
N LYS A 4 27.18 -6.02 -21.40
CA LYS A 4 26.58 -4.83 -22.04
C LYS A 4 25.07 -5.01 -22.19
N GLU A 5 24.62 -6.21 -22.55
CA GLU A 5 23.20 -6.57 -22.64
C GLU A 5 22.51 -6.54 -21.27
N LYS A 6 23.14 -7.10 -20.22
CA LYS A 6 22.62 -7.03 -18.84
C LYS A 6 22.49 -5.59 -18.35
N ASN A 7 23.47 -4.74 -18.64
CA ASN A 7 23.43 -3.33 -18.28
C ASN A 7 22.32 -2.58 -19.04
N LEU A 8 22.13 -2.88 -20.34
CA LEU A 8 21.07 -2.30 -21.15
C LEU A 8 19.69 -2.70 -20.62
N GLN A 9 19.48 -3.98 -20.31
CA GLN A 9 18.23 -4.49 -19.75
C GLN A 9 17.92 -3.87 -18.38
N LYS A 10 18.94 -3.72 -17.52
CA LYS A 10 18.80 -3.02 -16.24
C LYS A 10 18.41 -1.55 -16.45
N SER A 11 19.07 -0.85 -17.36
CA SER A 11 18.73 0.55 -17.67
C SER A 11 17.30 0.69 -18.20
N PHE A 12 16.88 -0.23 -19.07
CA PHE A 12 15.54 -0.26 -19.63
C PHE A 12 14.47 -0.52 -18.56
N TRP A 13 14.74 -1.43 -17.62
CA TRP A 13 13.89 -1.69 -16.46
C TRP A 13 13.68 -0.42 -15.62
N TRP A 14 14.77 0.29 -15.27
CA TRP A 14 14.68 1.52 -14.48
C TRP A 14 13.95 2.64 -15.22
N LEU A 15 14.12 2.73 -16.55
CA LEU A 15 13.41 3.70 -17.37
C LEU A 15 11.89 3.44 -17.33
N ILE A 16 11.46 2.19 -17.54
CA ILE A 16 10.05 1.81 -17.50
C ILE A 16 9.45 2.03 -16.10
N PHE A 17 10.11 1.53 -15.07
CA PHE A 17 9.66 1.70 -13.69
C PHE A 17 9.57 3.18 -13.30
N GLY A 18 10.58 3.98 -13.66
CA GLY A 18 10.58 5.43 -13.46
C GLY A 18 9.42 6.11 -14.19
N THR A 19 9.13 5.70 -15.42
CA THR A 19 8.01 6.23 -16.22
C THR A 19 6.67 5.91 -15.55
N ILE A 20 6.48 4.68 -15.07
CA ILE A 20 5.27 4.26 -14.34
C ILE A 20 5.11 5.08 -13.05
N CYS A 21 6.19 5.30 -12.30
CA CYS A 21 6.14 6.12 -11.10
C CYS A 21 5.73 7.57 -11.42
N VAL A 22 6.32 8.18 -12.46
CA VAL A 22 5.96 9.53 -12.90
C VAL A 22 4.50 9.60 -13.32
N LEU A 23 4.02 8.67 -14.14
CA LEU A 23 2.62 8.61 -14.56
C LEU A 23 1.66 8.39 -13.37
N THR A 24 2.07 7.59 -12.39
CA THR A 24 1.29 7.39 -11.17
C THR A 24 1.19 8.69 -10.38
N MET A 25 2.30 9.41 -10.19
CA MET A 25 2.29 10.67 -9.46
C MET A 25 1.45 11.73 -10.18
N THR A 26 1.57 11.85 -11.50
CA THR A 26 0.80 12.84 -12.25
C THR A 26 -0.70 12.51 -12.26
N THR A 27 -1.09 11.25 -12.41
CA THR A 27 -2.50 10.86 -12.46
C THR A 27 -3.17 10.88 -11.08
N ARG A 28 -2.51 10.38 -10.03
CA ARG A 28 -3.11 10.27 -8.70
C ARG A 28 -3.23 11.60 -7.98
N PHE A 29 -2.26 12.51 -8.16
CA PHE A 29 -2.28 13.82 -7.51
C PHE A 29 -2.94 14.92 -8.37
N TYR A 30 -3.45 14.57 -9.55
CA TYR A 30 -4.17 15.52 -10.39
C TYR A 30 -5.44 15.98 -9.68
N LYS A 31 -5.56 17.29 -9.45
CA LYS A 31 -6.76 17.95 -8.88
C LYS A 31 -7.25 17.37 -7.56
N ILE A 32 -6.34 16.97 -6.67
CA ILE A 32 -6.68 16.36 -5.36
C ILE A 32 -7.58 17.23 -4.45
N ALA A 33 -7.51 18.56 -4.61
CA ALA A 33 -8.35 19.50 -3.87
C ALA A 33 -9.79 19.53 -4.41
N GLU A 34 -10.01 19.11 -5.66
CA GLU A 34 -11.34 19.01 -6.26
C GLU A 34 -11.92 17.61 -6.02
N PRO A 35 -13.21 17.49 -5.66
CA PRO A 35 -14.13 18.57 -5.31
C PRO A 35 -13.89 19.15 -3.90
N ASP A 36 -14.26 20.42 -3.68
CA ASP A 36 -14.12 21.18 -2.43
C ASP A 36 -15.20 20.87 -1.38
N HIS A 37 -15.73 19.65 -1.38
CA HIS A 37 -16.74 19.19 -0.44
C HIS A 37 -16.48 17.76 0.01
N VAL A 38 -17.09 17.40 1.14
CA VAL A 38 -17.01 16.06 1.75
C VAL A 38 -17.65 15.03 0.83
N CYS A 39 -16.89 13.99 0.46
CA CYS A 39 -17.39 12.91 -0.39
C CYS A 39 -17.62 11.62 0.41
N TRP A 40 -18.79 10.99 0.24
CA TRP A 40 -19.06 9.63 0.73
C TRP A 40 -18.67 9.45 2.22
N ASP A 41 -17.77 8.51 2.51
CA ASP A 41 -17.29 8.14 3.84
C ASP A 41 -16.18 9.05 4.40
N GLU A 42 -15.80 10.12 3.70
CA GLU A 42 -15.01 11.21 4.30
C GLU A 42 -15.74 11.77 5.54
N THR A 43 -17.07 11.73 5.54
CA THR A 43 -17.91 12.04 6.72
C THR A 43 -17.51 11.25 7.95
N HIS A 44 -17.33 9.93 7.81
CA HIS A 44 -16.98 9.05 8.91
C HIS A 44 -15.51 9.19 9.32
N PHE A 45 -14.60 9.01 8.36
CA PHE A 45 -13.17 8.93 8.67
C PHE A 45 -12.52 10.29 8.94
N GLY A 46 -13.01 11.35 8.30
CA GLY A 46 -12.64 12.72 8.64
C GLY A 46 -13.03 13.05 10.07
N LYS A 47 -14.29 12.80 10.46
CA LYS A 47 -14.81 13.02 11.81
C LYS A 47 -14.03 12.25 12.87
N MET A 48 -13.72 10.99 12.60
CA MET A 48 -12.90 10.17 13.50
C MET A 48 -11.46 10.70 13.61
N GLY A 49 -10.90 11.23 12.53
CA GLY A 49 -9.62 11.96 12.56
C GLY A 49 -9.68 13.18 13.49
N SER A 50 -10.75 13.97 13.41
CA SER A 50 -11.01 15.10 14.30
C SER A 50 -11.08 14.67 15.76
N TRP A 51 -11.72 13.54 16.04
CA TRP A 51 -11.81 13.00 17.40
C TRP A 51 -10.47 12.58 17.98
N TYR A 52 -9.55 12.06 17.17
CA TYR A 52 -8.18 11.80 17.62
C TYR A 52 -7.43 13.08 17.96
N ILE A 53 -7.56 14.13 17.15
CA ILE A 53 -6.92 15.44 17.39
C ILE A 53 -7.46 16.05 18.69
N ASN A 54 -8.79 16.03 18.86
CA ASN A 54 -9.47 16.58 20.04
C ASN A 54 -9.40 15.69 21.28
N ARG A 55 -8.80 14.50 21.18
CA ARG A 55 -8.72 13.50 22.26
C ARG A 55 -10.09 13.09 22.81
N THR A 56 -11.10 13.05 21.95
CA THR A 56 -12.45 12.63 22.31
C THR A 56 -12.61 11.14 22.04
N PHE A 57 -13.02 10.38 23.05
CA PHE A 57 -13.27 8.96 22.91
C PHE A 57 -14.48 8.69 21.99
N PHE A 58 -14.38 7.67 21.16
CA PHE A 58 -15.45 7.19 20.29
C PHE A 58 -15.35 5.68 20.11
N PHE A 59 -16.45 5.07 19.65
CA PHE A 59 -16.52 3.65 19.33
C PHE A 59 -16.68 3.46 17.82
N ASP A 60 -15.92 2.54 17.24
CA ASP A 60 -16.01 2.17 15.83
C ASP A 60 -15.70 0.68 15.62
N VAL A 61 -16.26 0.12 14.54
CA VAL A 61 -16.10 -1.29 14.16
C VAL A 61 -14.69 -1.63 13.66
N HIS A 62 -13.98 -0.66 13.06
CA HIS A 62 -12.66 -0.89 12.50
C HIS A 62 -11.56 -0.64 13.54
N PRO A 63 -10.46 -1.41 13.46
CA PRO A 63 -9.23 -1.12 14.19
C PRO A 63 -8.71 0.34 13.98
N PRO A 64 -7.87 0.84 14.90
CA PRO A 64 -7.64 2.29 15.02
C PRO A 64 -6.59 2.86 14.07
N LEU A 65 -5.63 2.06 13.57
CA LEU A 65 -4.41 2.59 12.94
C LEU A 65 -4.70 3.52 11.76
N GLY A 66 -5.61 3.14 10.86
CA GLY A 66 -5.89 3.96 9.68
C GLY A 66 -6.48 5.33 10.04
N LYS A 67 -7.37 5.37 11.05
CA LYS A 67 -7.95 6.63 11.53
C LYS A 67 -6.95 7.48 12.29
N MET A 68 -6.05 6.84 13.06
CA MET A 68 -4.94 7.52 13.72
C MET A 68 -3.99 8.16 12.70
N LEU A 69 -3.71 7.47 11.58
CA LEU A 69 -2.88 8.02 10.49
C LEU A 69 -3.57 9.18 9.76
N ILE A 70 -4.88 9.11 9.56
CA ILE A 70 -5.69 10.22 9.03
C ILE A 70 -5.67 11.42 10.00
N GLY A 71 -5.86 11.20 11.29
CA GLY A 71 -5.75 12.26 12.31
C GLY A 71 -4.34 12.85 12.37
N LEU A 72 -3.31 12.01 12.30
CA LEU A 72 -1.90 12.43 12.27
C LEU A 72 -1.60 13.28 11.03
N SER A 73 -2.06 12.88 9.84
CA SER A 73 -1.84 13.65 8.62
C SER A 73 -2.52 15.01 8.70
N GLY A 74 -3.77 15.06 9.19
CA GLY A 74 -4.47 16.33 9.46
C GLY A 74 -3.66 17.22 10.38
N TYR A 75 -3.26 16.71 11.55
CA TYR A 75 -2.48 17.46 12.54
C TYR A 75 -1.17 18.02 11.97
N LEU A 76 -0.41 17.22 11.22
CA LEU A 76 0.86 17.66 10.61
C LEU A 76 0.66 18.71 9.50
N THR A 77 -0.51 18.75 8.87
CA THR A 77 -0.83 19.68 7.77
C THR A 77 -1.64 20.89 8.21
N GLY A 78 -1.85 21.07 9.52
CA GLY A 78 -2.53 22.25 10.08
C GLY A 78 -4.05 22.16 10.10
N TYR A 79 -4.62 20.94 10.08
CA TYR A 79 -6.02 20.73 10.44
C TYR A 79 -6.16 20.72 11.97
N ASP A 80 -7.14 21.46 12.48
CA ASP A 80 -7.34 21.73 13.91
C ASP A 80 -8.36 20.79 14.57
N GLY A 81 -9.03 19.94 13.80
CA GLY A 81 -10.05 19.02 14.33
C GLY A 81 -11.42 19.66 14.57
N THR A 82 -11.69 20.89 14.12
CA THR A 82 -12.96 21.59 14.43
C THR A 82 -14.06 21.33 13.41
N PHE A 83 -13.71 21.00 12.16
CA PHE A 83 -14.69 20.70 11.11
C PHE A 83 -15.49 19.43 11.40
N ALA A 84 -16.83 19.52 11.31
CA ALA A 84 -17.74 18.49 11.84
C ALA A 84 -17.89 17.22 10.98
N PHE A 85 -17.64 17.31 9.66
CA PHE A 85 -17.82 16.21 8.71
C PHE A 85 -19.23 15.56 8.79
N ASP A 86 -20.30 16.36 8.77
CA ASP A 86 -21.65 15.86 9.07
C ASP A 86 -22.32 15.12 7.91
N LYS A 87 -22.33 15.69 6.70
CA LYS A 87 -22.98 15.06 5.54
C LYS A 87 -22.15 15.20 4.25
N PRO A 88 -22.30 14.25 3.31
CA PRO A 88 -21.70 14.41 2.00
C PRO A 88 -22.23 15.66 1.30
N GLY A 89 -21.34 16.41 0.66
CA GLY A 89 -21.66 17.68 0.01
C GLY A 89 -21.40 18.93 0.86
N ASP A 90 -21.07 18.78 2.14
CA ASP A 90 -20.64 19.91 2.97
C ASP A 90 -19.32 20.48 2.43
N LYS A 91 -19.27 21.80 2.20
CA LYS A 91 -18.06 22.47 1.74
C LYS A 91 -17.04 22.57 2.85
N TYR A 92 -15.77 22.42 2.50
CA TYR A 92 -14.68 22.52 3.47
C TYR A 92 -14.40 23.95 3.95
N GLU A 93 -14.88 24.97 3.22
CA GLU A 93 -14.66 26.39 3.52
C GLU A 93 -13.16 26.69 3.77
N ASN A 94 -12.80 27.18 4.95
CA ASN A 94 -11.41 27.50 5.33
C ASN A 94 -10.68 26.35 6.04
N THR A 95 -11.19 25.12 5.95
CA THR A 95 -10.62 23.95 6.64
C THR A 95 -9.43 23.37 5.87
N SER A 96 -8.34 23.07 6.57
CA SER A 96 -7.12 22.45 5.99
C SER A 96 -7.26 20.94 5.69
N TYR A 97 -8.22 20.53 4.86
CA TYR A 97 -8.46 19.10 4.52
C TYR A 97 -7.47 18.51 3.50
N VAL A 98 -6.87 19.35 2.65
CA VAL A 98 -6.07 18.91 1.49
C VAL A 98 -4.91 18.01 1.91
N GLY A 99 -4.28 18.29 3.05
CA GLY A 99 -3.19 17.48 3.58
C GLY A 99 -3.60 16.04 3.89
N MET A 100 -4.82 15.83 4.38
CA MET A 100 -5.37 14.49 4.64
C MET A 100 -5.60 13.73 3.33
N ARG A 101 -6.16 14.39 2.30
CA ARG A 101 -6.31 13.78 0.96
C ARG A 101 -4.95 13.44 0.35
N VAL A 102 -4.00 14.36 0.38
CA VAL A 102 -2.62 14.15 -0.10
C VAL A 102 -1.98 12.93 0.57
N PHE A 103 -2.18 12.75 1.87
CA PHE A 103 -1.68 11.58 2.59
C PHE A 103 -2.32 10.28 2.10
N CYS A 104 -3.65 10.23 2.01
CA CYS A 104 -4.36 9.06 1.49
C CYS A 104 -3.95 8.74 0.05
N THR A 105 -3.84 9.74 -0.81
CA THR A 105 -3.38 9.59 -2.19
C THR A 105 -1.93 9.15 -2.28
N ALA A 106 -1.04 9.63 -1.39
CA ALA A 106 0.33 9.16 -1.37
C ALA A 106 0.42 7.66 -1.06
N LEU A 107 -0.34 7.18 -0.08
CA LEU A 107 -0.38 5.75 0.22
C LEU A 107 -1.06 4.95 -0.90
N GLY A 108 -2.16 5.45 -1.45
CA GLY A 108 -2.83 4.83 -2.59
C GLY A 108 -1.97 4.81 -3.87
N ALA A 109 -1.14 5.83 -4.10
CA ALA A 109 -0.24 5.88 -5.24
C ALA A 109 0.81 4.76 -5.21
N THR A 110 1.15 4.23 -4.03
CA THR A 110 2.10 3.10 -3.93
C THR A 110 1.58 1.80 -4.57
N LEU A 111 0.27 1.67 -4.79
CA LEU A 111 -0.35 0.50 -5.42
C LEU A 111 0.28 0.16 -6.78
N VAL A 112 0.51 1.17 -7.63
CA VAL A 112 0.99 0.98 -9.00
C VAL A 112 2.47 0.57 -9.04
N PRO A 113 3.40 1.24 -8.32
CA PRO A 113 4.78 0.77 -8.24
C PRO A 113 4.91 -0.60 -7.55
N MET A 114 4.16 -0.85 -6.48
CA MET A 114 4.22 -2.14 -5.77
C MET A 114 3.72 -3.30 -6.65
N SER A 115 2.69 -3.09 -7.48
CA SER A 115 2.22 -4.11 -8.41
C SER A 115 3.25 -4.43 -9.48
N PHE A 116 3.92 -3.40 -10.03
CA PHE A 116 5.03 -3.60 -10.96
C PHE A 116 6.14 -4.45 -10.32
N LEU A 117 6.57 -4.09 -9.11
CA LEU A 117 7.64 -4.80 -8.41
C LEU A 117 7.26 -6.25 -8.06
N ALA A 118 6.02 -6.48 -7.64
CA ALA A 118 5.53 -7.82 -7.30
C ALA A 118 5.47 -8.72 -8.55
N VAL A 119 4.87 -8.23 -9.63
CA VAL A 119 4.74 -9.01 -10.88
C VAL A 119 6.08 -9.21 -11.57
N ASP A 120 6.98 -8.23 -11.54
CA ASP A 120 8.36 -8.40 -12.04
C ASP A 120 9.10 -9.50 -11.26
N GLU A 121 8.93 -9.53 -9.95
CA GLU A 121 9.58 -10.55 -9.12
C GLU A 121 9.00 -11.96 -9.37
N MET A 122 7.68 -12.08 -9.55
CA MET A 122 7.03 -13.37 -9.84
C MET A 122 7.32 -13.88 -11.26
N THR A 123 7.26 -13.01 -12.27
CA THR A 123 7.27 -13.41 -13.69
C THR A 123 8.61 -13.22 -14.37
N GLN A 124 9.51 -12.42 -13.78
CA GLN A 124 10.79 -12.03 -14.38
C GLN A 124 10.64 -11.32 -15.74
N SER A 125 9.45 -10.77 -16.01
CA SER A 125 9.08 -10.18 -17.30
C SER A 125 8.65 -8.73 -17.12
N ILE A 126 9.44 -7.83 -17.70
CA ILE A 126 9.16 -6.39 -17.72
C ILE A 126 7.82 -6.11 -18.40
N THR A 127 7.50 -6.85 -19.45
CA THR A 127 6.22 -6.69 -20.18
C THR A 127 5.03 -7.04 -19.30
N ALA A 128 5.10 -8.15 -18.56
CA ALA A 128 4.03 -8.56 -17.65
C ALA A 128 3.85 -7.56 -16.50
N ALA A 129 4.97 -7.11 -15.89
CA ALA A 129 4.97 -6.10 -14.84
C ALA A 129 4.39 -4.76 -15.32
N THR A 130 4.79 -4.33 -16.52
CA THR A 130 4.25 -3.11 -17.14
C THR A 130 2.74 -3.25 -17.35
N PHE A 131 2.28 -4.35 -17.95
CA PHE A 131 0.86 -4.56 -18.18
C PHE A 131 0.04 -4.55 -16.89
N ALA A 132 0.50 -5.26 -15.85
CA ALA A 132 -0.17 -5.26 -14.54
C ALA A 132 -0.24 -3.86 -13.91
N SER A 133 0.85 -3.09 -14.00
CA SER A 133 0.86 -1.71 -13.49
C SER A 133 -0.08 -0.78 -14.27
N LEU A 134 -0.16 -0.92 -15.60
CA LEU A 134 -1.05 -0.11 -16.44
C LEU A 134 -2.53 -0.41 -16.16
N LEU A 135 -2.89 -1.68 -15.91
CA LEU A 135 -4.26 -2.03 -15.53
C LEU A 135 -4.69 -1.30 -14.25
N ILE A 136 -3.84 -1.27 -13.23
CA ILE A 136 -4.15 -0.57 -11.96
C ILE A 136 -4.07 0.95 -12.14
N LEU A 137 -3.13 1.45 -12.94
CA LEU A 137 -2.97 2.88 -13.21
C LEU A 137 -4.23 3.47 -13.83
N PHE A 138 -4.79 2.80 -14.84
CA PHE A 138 -5.98 3.25 -15.58
C PHE A 138 -7.30 2.76 -15.00
N ASP A 139 -7.28 2.06 -13.86
CA ASP A 139 -8.50 1.72 -13.12
C ASP A 139 -9.08 2.97 -12.43
N VAL A 140 -10.24 3.40 -12.92
CA VAL A 140 -10.97 4.57 -12.40
C VAL A 140 -11.53 4.31 -10.99
N GLY A 141 -11.87 3.07 -10.66
CA GLY A 141 -12.33 2.70 -9.31
C GLY A 141 -11.22 2.88 -8.28
N ILE A 142 -10.01 2.40 -8.58
CA ILE A 142 -8.85 2.60 -7.69
C ILE A 142 -8.46 4.08 -7.63
N LEU A 143 -8.50 4.78 -8.75
CA LEU A 143 -8.24 6.22 -8.79
C LEU A 143 -9.17 6.98 -7.85
N THR A 144 -10.47 6.72 -7.96
CA THR A 144 -11.48 7.43 -7.17
C THR A 144 -11.45 7.05 -5.69
N LEU A 145 -11.17 5.79 -5.36
CA LEU A 145 -11.09 5.33 -3.97
C LEU A 145 -9.86 5.89 -3.23
N THR A 146 -8.77 6.16 -3.95
CA THR A 146 -7.49 6.56 -3.34
C THR A 146 -7.32 8.08 -3.18
N GLN A 147 -8.19 8.89 -3.78
CA GLN A 147 -8.08 10.36 -3.73
C GLN A 147 -8.71 11.01 -2.49
N TYR A 148 -9.56 10.28 -1.77
CA TYR A 148 -10.37 10.81 -0.67
C TYR A 148 -9.84 10.39 0.71
N ILE A 149 -10.33 11.07 1.76
CA ILE A 149 -10.02 10.77 3.17
C ILE A 149 -10.74 9.46 3.58
N LEU A 150 -10.23 8.34 3.09
CA LEU A 150 -10.77 7.00 3.31
C LEU A 150 -9.74 6.08 3.96
N LEU A 151 -10.21 5.03 4.64
CA LEU A 151 -9.33 3.99 5.17
C LEU A 151 -8.75 3.09 4.08
N ASP A 152 -9.47 2.93 2.97
CA ASP A 152 -9.12 2.01 1.89
C ASP A 152 -7.76 2.29 1.23
N PRO A 153 -7.34 3.53 0.89
CA PRO A 153 -5.99 3.78 0.40
C PRO A 153 -4.88 3.30 1.36
N ILE A 154 -5.07 3.46 2.67
CA ILE A 154 -4.13 3.01 3.70
C ILE A 154 -4.11 1.47 3.77
N LEU A 155 -5.30 0.86 3.79
CA LEU A 155 -5.45 -0.59 3.80
C LEU A 155 -4.80 -1.23 2.57
N LEU A 156 -5.09 -0.71 1.39
CA LEU A 156 -4.58 -1.20 0.11
C LEU A 156 -3.07 -1.08 0.02
N CYS A 157 -2.48 0.01 0.54
CA CYS A 157 -1.03 0.15 0.66
C CYS A 157 -0.42 -0.99 1.50
N PHE A 158 -0.99 -1.29 2.67
CA PHE A 158 -0.50 -2.38 3.52
C PHE A 158 -0.77 -3.77 2.95
N ILE A 159 -1.88 -3.98 2.24
CA ILE A 159 -2.13 -5.24 1.51
C ILE A 159 -1.07 -5.45 0.44
N MET A 160 -0.84 -4.45 -0.43
CA MET A 160 0.17 -4.56 -1.49
C MET A 160 1.58 -4.69 -0.93
N GLY A 161 1.90 -3.99 0.15
CA GLY A 161 3.16 -4.13 0.87
C GLY A 161 3.36 -5.54 1.43
N SER A 162 2.30 -6.14 1.99
CA SER A 162 2.32 -7.51 2.50
C SER A 162 2.54 -8.53 1.37
N VAL A 163 1.84 -8.39 0.25
CA VAL A 163 1.99 -9.27 -0.93
C VAL A 163 3.37 -9.13 -1.54
N LEU A 164 3.86 -7.89 -1.72
CA LEU A 164 5.21 -7.64 -2.24
C LEU A 164 6.28 -8.24 -1.32
N GLY A 165 6.13 -8.05 -0.01
CA GLY A 165 7.02 -8.65 0.98
C GLY A 165 7.04 -10.17 0.89
N ALA A 166 5.87 -10.82 0.86
CA ALA A 166 5.75 -12.27 0.71
C ALA A 166 6.40 -12.78 -0.57
N VAL A 167 6.12 -12.14 -1.72
CA VAL A 167 6.76 -12.48 -3.00
C VAL A 167 8.29 -12.34 -2.94
N LYS A 168 8.80 -11.31 -2.25
CA LYS A 168 10.26 -11.12 -2.09
C LYS A 168 10.88 -12.17 -1.18
N VAL A 169 10.21 -12.54 -0.09
CA VAL A 169 10.68 -13.60 0.82
C VAL A 169 10.75 -14.95 0.11
N SER A 170 9.75 -15.27 -0.72
CA SER A 170 9.68 -16.52 -1.50
C SER A 170 10.48 -16.48 -2.81
N SER A 171 11.17 -15.37 -3.11
CA SER A 171 11.89 -15.23 -4.39
C SER A 171 13.18 -16.05 -4.40
N PRO A 172 13.46 -16.83 -5.48
CA PRO A 172 14.73 -17.53 -5.65
C PRO A 172 15.93 -16.58 -5.84
N ARG A 173 15.69 -15.28 -6.11
CA ARG A 173 16.76 -14.28 -6.23
C ARG A 173 17.34 -13.91 -4.85
N ILE A 174 16.61 -14.12 -3.77
CA ILE A 174 17.01 -13.76 -2.41
C ILE A 174 17.45 -15.02 -1.67
N LYS A 175 18.72 -15.07 -1.27
CA LYS A 175 19.25 -16.20 -0.50
C LYS A 175 18.64 -16.22 0.90
N GLU A 176 18.17 -17.39 1.31
CA GLU A 176 17.63 -17.64 2.64
C GLU A 176 18.64 -17.28 3.74
N PHE A 177 18.12 -16.85 4.89
CA PHE A 177 18.91 -16.47 6.08
C PHE A 177 19.92 -15.33 5.88
N THR A 178 19.87 -14.61 4.75
CA THR A 178 20.63 -13.38 4.57
C THR A 178 19.95 -12.18 5.24
N ALA A 179 20.72 -11.11 5.48
CA ALA A 179 20.16 -9.86 6.02
C ALA A 179 19.02 -9.30 5.14
N THR A 180 19.13 -9.43 3.82
CA THR A 180 18.09 -9.04 2.86
C THR A 180 16.81 -9.87 3.05
N TRP A 181 16.95 -11.18 3.27
CA TRP A 181 15.81 -12.05 3.53
C TRP A 181 15.09 -11.68 4.83
N TRP A 182 15.84 -11.48 5.92
CA TRP A 182 15.30 -11.03 7.20
C TRP A 182 14.63 -9.66 7.11
N PHE A 183 15.21 -8.73 6.33
CA PHE A 183 14.57 -7.44 6.07
C PHE A 183 13.20 -7.62 5.43
N TRP A 184 13.07 -8.42 4.37
CA TRP A 184 11.79 -8.66 3.72
C TRP A 184 10.81 -9.43 4.61
N LEU A 185 11.30 -10.34 5.46
CA LEU A 185 10.48 -11.05 6.45
C LEU A 185 9.87 -10.08 7.48
N VAL A 186 10.70 -9.23 8.08
CA VAL A 186 10.25 -8.20 9.05
C VAL A 186 9.33 -7.18 8.38
N PHE A 187 9.66 -6.77 7.16
CA PHE A 187 8.82 -5.88 6.35
C PHE A 187 7.43 -6.50 6.12
N THR A 188 7.36 -7.77 5.71
CA THR A 188 6.10 -8.50 5.49
C THR A 188 5.28 -8.57 6.78
N GLY A 189 5.90 -8.97 7.90
CA GLY A 189 5.22 -9.03 9.19
C GLY A 189 4.69 -7.68 9.67
N THR A 190 5.46 -6.61 9.46
CA THR A 190 5.05 -5.24 9.79
C THR A 190 3.86 -4.80 8.94
N MET A 191 3.90 -5.03 7.63
CA MET A 191 2.79 -4.69 6.73
C MET A 191 1.52 -5.47 7.06
N LEU A 192 1.63 -6.77 7.39
CA LEU A 192 0.51 -7.60 7.82
C LEU A 192 -0.13 -7.09 9.13
N ALA A 193 0.70 -6.77 10.13
CA ALA A 193 0.23 -6.23 11.41
C ALA A 193 -0.48 -4.88 11.22
N CYS A 194 0.10 -3.99 10.40
CA CYS A 194 -0.52 -2.73 10.03
C CYS A 194 -1.86 -2.93 9.29
N CYS A 195 -1.93 -3.90 8.37
CA CYS A 195 -3.14 -4.22 7.61
C CYS A 195 -4.32 -4.62 8.54
N ILE A 196 -4.09 -5.56 9.45
CA ILE A 196 -5.10 -5.95 10.46
C ILE A 196 -5.49 -4.75 11.32
N SER A 197 -4.52 -3.91 11.69
CA SER A 197 -4.73 -2.73 12.53
C SER A 197 -5.48 -1.59 11.85
N VAL A 198 -5.71 -1.66 10.53
CA VAL A 198 -6.57 -0.71 9.78
C VAL A 198 -7.99 -1.24 9.64
N LYS A 199 -8.17 -2.48 9.16
CA LYS A 199 -9.50 -3.07 8.90
C LYS A 199 -9.39 -4.59 8.99
N PHE A 200 -10.39 -5.25 9.60
CA PHE A 200 -10.40 -6.72 9.75
C PHE A 200 -10.40 -7.49 8.42
N VAL A 201 -10.77 -6.86 7.31
CA VAL A 201 -10.60 -7.42 5.96
C VAL A 201 -9.13 -7.79 5.68
N GLY A 202 -8.18 -7.14 6.35
CA GLY A 202 -6.76 -7.49 6.33
C GLY A 202 -6.45 -8.93 6.77
N LEU A 203 -7.34 -9.61 7.50
CA LEU A 203 -7.17 -11.03 7.82
C LEU A 203 -7.10 -11.91 6.56
N PHE A 204 -7.71 -11.50 5.45
CA PHE A 204 -7.63 -12.26 4.20
C PHE A 204 -6.23 -12.24 3.58
N VAL A 205 -5.50 -11.12 3.69
CA VAL A 205 -4.10 -11.09 3.22
C VAL A 205 -3.18 -11.87 4.15
N VAL A 206 -3.46 -11.89 5.46
CA VAL A 206 -2.74 -12.76 6.41
C VAL A 206 -2.93 -14.22 6.05
N LEU A 207 -4.17 -14.62 5.73
CA LEU A 207 -4.47 -15.98 5.27
C LEU A 207 -3.75 -16.30 3.96
N LEU A 208 -3.75 -15.38 2.98
CA LEU A 208 -3.03 -15.56 1.72
C LEU A 208 -1.53 -15.79 1.95
N VAL A 209 -0.87 -14.92 2.72
CA VAL A 209 0.56 -15.05 3.03
C VAL A 209 0.83 -16.32 3.84
N GLY A 210 -0.08 -16.69 4.75
CA GLY A 210 -0.02 -17.96 5.47
C GLY A 210 -0.07 -19.17 4.53
N LEU A 211 -0.97 -19.17 3.56
CA LEU A 211 -1.06 -20.23 2.54
C LEU A 211 0.20 -20.29 1.65
N MET A 212 0.74 -19.14 1.25
CA MET A 212 2.02 -19.09 0.53
C MET A 212 3.15 -19.69 1.37
N THR A 213 3.21 -19.35 2.65
CA THR A 213 4.22 -19.89 3.57
C THR A 213 4.08 -21.41 3.74
N ILE A 214 2.85 -21.91 3.86
CA ILE A 214 2.60 -23.36 3.94
C ILE A 214 3.06 -24.06 2.66
N ALA A 215 2.79 -23.48 1.49
CA ALA A 215 3.24 -24.03 0.20
C ALA A 215 4.78 -24.02 0.08
N ASP A 216 5.44 -22.95 0.51
CA ASP A 216 6.90 -22.86 0.52
C ASP A 216 7.50 -23.91 1.47
N LEU A 217 6.99 -24.03 2.69
CA LEU A 217 7.43 -25.05 3.65
C LEU A 217 7.21 -26.47 3.14
N TRP A 218 6.10 -26.72 2.43
CA TRP A 218 5.84 -28.00 1.79
C TRP A 218 6.88 -28.32 0.71
N SER A 219 7.27 -27.33 -0.10
CA SER A 219 8.31 -27.50 -1.11
C SER A 219 9.69 -27.76 -0.50
N ILE A 220 10.02 -27.07 0.60
CA ILE A 220 11.28 -27.24 1.34
C ILE A 220 11.33 -28.63 1.99
N LEU A 221 10.22 -29.11 2.54
CA LEU A 221 10.11 -30.44 3.13
C LEU A 221 10.34 -31.56 2.09
N GLY A 222 9.93 -31.33 0.84
CA GLY A 222 10.17 -32.26 -0.26
C GLY A 222 11.58 -32.21 -0.86
N ASP A 223 12.40 -31.23 -0.50
CA ASP A 223 13.75 -31.07 -1.03
C ASP A 223 14.75 -31.95 -0.28
N MET A 224 15.02 -33.13 -0.85
CA MET A 224 15.95 -34.13 -0.29
C MET A 224 17.41 -33.65 -0.23
N SER A 225 17.74 -32.51 -0.86
CA SER A 225 19.10 -31.93 -0.78
C SER A 225 19.34 -31.14 0.51
N ARG A 226 18.27 -30.81 1.25
CA ARG A 226 18.34 -30.04 2.49
C ARG A 226 18.36 -30.97 3.71
N PRO A 227 19.38 -30.91 4.57
CA PRO A 227 19.43 -31.75 5.76
C PRO A 227 18.36 -31.32 6.76
N VAL A 228 17.55 -32.27 7.23
CA VAL A 228 16.56 -32.06 8.32
C VAL A 228 17.25 -31.79 9.66
N VAL A 229 18.50 -32.23 9.80
CA VAL A 229 19.35 -32.03 10.98
C VAL A 229 20.74 -31.62 10.50
N SER A 230 21.19 -30.42 10.88
CA SER A 230 22.59 -30.01 10.69
C SER A 230 23.45 -30.66 11.77
N THR A 231 23.88 -31.90 11.57
CA THR A 231 25.05 -32.46 12.26
C THR A 231 26.31 -32.13 11.50
#